data_AF-A0A1G0MA82-F1
#
_entry.id   AF-A0A1G0MA82-F1
#
_cell.length_a   1.000
_cell.length_b   1.000
_cell.length_c   1.000
_cell.angle_alpha   90.00
_cell.angle_beta   90.00
_cell.angle_gamma   90.00
#
_symmetry.space_group_name_H-M   'P 1'
#
loop_
_entity.id
_entity.type
_entity.pdbx_description
1 polymer ?
#
loop_
_entity_poly.entity_id
_entity_poly.type
_entity_poly.pdbx_seq_one_letter_code
_entity_poly.pdbx_strand_id
1 'polypeptide(L)' 'MRFWDTSAIIPLFVEEPRSETIRSIVKEDGDMVAWWATPVECISAAARVRREGKMSTEEEQTIRVRLDMAAMLERDHPL' A
#
# COMPACT_ATOMS: atom_id res chain seq x y z
N MET A 1 9.06 -13.18 4.00
CA MET A 1 9.50 -11.82 4.38
C MET A 1 10.31 -11.15 3.28
N ARG A 2 9.75 -10.08 2.69
CA ARG A 2 10.42 -9.19 1.72
C ARG A 2 10.35 -7.74 2.21
N PHE A 3 11.28 -6.89 1.76
CA PHE A 3 11.16 -5.44 1.96
C PHE A 3 10.31 -4.82 0.84
N TRP A 4 9.35 -3.97 1.21
CA TRP A 4 8.37 -3.36 0.34
C TRP A 4 8.52 -1.85 0.29
N ASP A 5 8.86 -1.35 -0.90
CA ASP A 5 8.81 0.09 -1.19
C ASP A 5 7.38 0.53 -1.53
N THR A 6 7.08 1.82 -1.37
CA THR A 6 5.77 2.39 -1.72
C THR A 6 5.36 2.07 -3.15
N SER A 7 6.30 2.07 -4.10
CA SER A 7 6.01 1.74 -5.50
C SER A 7 5.56 0.28 -5.71
N ALA A 8 5.88 -0.63 -4.79
CA ALA A 8 5.43 -2.02 -4.80
C ALA A 8 4.10 -2.21 -4.05
N ILE A 9 3.70 -1.25 -3.21
CA ILE A 9 2.46 -1.32 -2.41
C ILE A 9 1.28 -0.70 -3.16
N ILE A 10 1.47 0.42 -3.86
CA ILE A 10 0.41 1.12 -4.60
C ILE A 10 -0.35 0.22 -5.61
N PRO A 11 0.31 -0.68 -6.37
CA PRO A 11 -0.38 -1.59 -7.29
C PRO A 11 -1.38 -2.57 -6.63
N LEU A 12 -1.37 -2.70 -5.30
CA LEU A 12 -2.38 -3.49 -4.58
C LEU A 12 -3.74 -2.77 -4.48
N PHE A 13 -3.72 -1.44 -4.64
CA PHE A 13 -4.87 -0.57 -4.46
C PHE A 13 -5.35 0.07 -5.76
N VAL A 14 -4.47 0.21 -6.75
CA VAL A 14 -4.77 0.79 -8.06
C VAL A 14 -4.36 -0.21 -9.13
N GLU A 15 -5.17 -0.37 -10.17
CA GLU A 15 -4.77 -1.15 -11.33
C GLU A 15 -3.69 -0.44 -12.13
N GLU A 16 -2.53 -1.08 -12.18
CA GLU A 16 -1.33 -0.69 -12.91
C GLU A 16 -0.78 -1.94 -13.62
N PRO A 17 0.09 -1.79 -14.64
CA PRO A 17 0.66 -2.94 -15.36
C PRO A 17 1.33 -4.01 -14.47
N ARG A 18 1.74 -3.64 -13.25
CA ARG A 18 2.41 -4.55 -12.30
C ARG A 18 1.46 -5.14 -11.26
N SER A 19 0.19 -4.75 -11.21
CA SER A 19 -0.76 -5.15 -10.16
C SER A 19 -0.93 -6.66 -10.06
N GLU A 20 -1.05 -7.37 -11.18
CA GLU A 20 -1.17 -8.84 -11.17
C GLU A 20 0.07 -9.52 -10.58
N THR A 21 1.27 -9.12 -11.00
CA THR A 21 2.53 -9.63 -10.47
C THR A 21 2.65 -9.39 -8.96
N ILE A 22 2.35 -8.16 -8.53
CA ILE A 22 2.42 -7.79 -7.11
C ILE A 22 1.39 -8.56 -6.28
N ARG A 23 0.15 -8.71 -6.76
CA ARG A 23 -0.88 -9.53 -6.10
C ARG A 23 -0.45 -11.00 -5.98
N SER A 24 0.25 -11.56 -6.99
CA SER A 24 0.81 -12.92 -6.91
C SER A 24 1.87 -13.04 -5.83
N ILE A 25 2.78 -12.06 -5.76
CA ILE A 25 3.84 -12.02 -4.74
C ILE A 25 3.26 -11.99 -3.32
N VAL A 26 2.25 -11.14 -3.07
CA VAL A 26 1.59 -11.07 -1.75
C VAL A 26 0.88 -12.38 -1.40
N LYS A 27 0.31 -13.07 -2.39
CA LYS A 27 -0.32 -14.39 -2.17
C LYS A 27 0.68 -15.48 -1.81
N GLU A 28 1.89 -15.41 -2.38
CA GLU A 28 2.97 -16.37 -2.11
C GLU A 28 3.68 -16.10 -0.76
N ASP A 29 3.90 -14.82 -0.43
CA ASP A 29 4.58 -14.36 0.78
C ASP A 29 3.92 -13.07 1.27
N GLY A 30 3.03 -13.22 2.25
CA GLY A 30 2.23 -12.12 2.81
C GLY A 30 2.99 -11.23 3.79
N ASP A 31 4.19 -11.63 4.22
CA ASP A 31 4.96 -10.88 5.20
C ASP A 31 5.64 -9.67 4.53
N MET A 32 5.16 -8.48 4.91
CA MET A 32 5.69 -7.21 4.43
C MET A 32 6.54 -6.53 5.50
N VAL A 33 7.79 -6.25 5.17
CA VAL A 33 8.62 -5.30 5.93
C VAL A 33 8.68 -4.01 5.14
N ALA A 34 8.36 -2.88 5.75
CA ALA A 34 8.41 -1.57 5.09
C ALA A 34 9.13 -0.55 5.98
N TRP A 35 9.47 0.61 5.40
CA TRP A 35 10.05 1.71 6.18
C TRP A 35 8.96 2.44 6.97
N TRP A 36 9.30 3.02 8.12
CA TRP A 36 8.30 3.66 9.00
C TRP A 36 7.51 4.80 8.33
N ALA A 37 8.08 5.45 7.32
CA ALA A 37 7.42 6.53 6.59
C ALA A 37 6.67 6.06 5.33
N THR A 38 6.72 4.76 4.98
CA THR A 38 5.98 4.19 3.84
C THR A 38 4.49 4.53 3.85
N PRO A 39 3.76 4.58 4.99
CA PRO A 39 2.38 5.05 5.00
C PRO A 39 2.22 6.48 4.47
N VAL A 40 3.12 7.40 4.81
CA VAL A 40 3.09 8.80 4.36
C VAL A 40 3.33 8.88 2.85
N GLU A 41 4.27 8.10 2.35
CA GLU A 41 4.57 8.00 0.92
C GLU A 41 3.39 7.40 0.14
N CYS A 42 2.74 6.36 0.67
CA CYS A 42 1.56 5.75 0.06
C CYS A 42 0.39 6.73 -0.05
N ILE A 43 0.11 7.52 1.00
CA ILE A 43 -0.92 8.56 0.95
C ILE A 43 -0.58 9.63 -0.09
N SER A 44 0.70 10.04 -0.16
CA SER A 44 1.16 11.02 -1.13
C SER A 44 1.03 10.51 -2.57
N ALA A 45 1.34 9.24 -2.80
CA ALA A 45 1.19 8.57 -4.08
C ALA A 45 -0.30 8.43 -4.47
N ALA A 46 -1.17 8.01 -3.54
CA ALA A 46 -2.61 7.92 -3.76
C ALA A 46 -3.21 9.29 -4.16
N ALA A 47 -2.85 10.36 -3.44
CA ALA A 47 -3.28 11.71 -3.77
C ALA A 47 -2.81 12.16 -5.17
N ARG A 48 -1.62 11.73 -5.61
CA ARG A 48 -1.14 11.97 -6.98
C ARG A 48 -1.98 11.22 -8.01
N VAL A 49 -2.19 9.92 -7.81
CA VAL A 49 -2.98 9.08 -8.73
C VAL A 49 -4.42 9.59 -8.87
N ARG A 50 -5.03 10.06 -7.77
CA ARG A 50 -6.34 10.72 -7.79
C ARG A 50 -6.34 12.00 -8.63
N ARG A 51 -5.31 12.86 -8.49
CA ARG A 51 -5.18 14.07 -9.32
C ARG A 51 -4.99 13.77 -10.80
N GLU A 52 -4.45 12.59 -11.13
CA GLU A 52 -4.35 12.09 -12.51
C GLU A 52 -5.66 11.48 -13.04
N GLY A 53 -6.72 11.44 -12.22
CA GLY A 53 -8.04 10.89 -12.61
C GLY A 53 -8.07 9.36 -12.67
N LYS A 54 -7.06 8.68 -12.12
CA LYS A 54 -6.93 7.21 -12.15
C LYS A 54 -7.40 6.54 -10.85
N MET A 55 -7.90 7.32 -9.90
CA MET A 55 -8.38 6.86 -8.60
C MET A 55 -9.53 7.76 -8.14
N SER A 56 -10.55 7.17 -7.53
CA SER A 56 -11.64 7.90 -6.89
C SER A 56 -11.27 8.36 -5.47
N THR A 57 -12.07 9.28 -4.91
CA THR A 57 -11.89 9.69 -3.52
C THR A 57 -12.13 8.51 -2.56
N GLU A 58 -13.07 7.62 -2.90
CA GLU A 58 -13.41 6.43 -2.12
C GLU A 58 -12.26 5.41 -2.09
N GLU A 59 -11.58 5.23 -3.23
CA GLU A 59 -10.39 4.38 -3.33
C GLU A 59 -9.24 4.95 -2.49
N GLU A 60 -8.99 6.27 -2.54
CA GLU A 60 -7.99 6.94 -1.70
C GLU A 60 -8.30 6.76 -0.20
N GLN A 61 -9.55 6.92 0.22
CA GLN A 61 -9.96 6.69 1.62
C GLN A 61 -9.75 5.25 2.04
N THR A 62 -10.03 4.30 1.15
CA THR A 62 -9.83 2.87 1.43
C THR A 62 -8.35 2.56 1.66
N ILE A 63 -7.44 3.17 0.89
CA ILE A 63 -5.99 3.06 1.11
C ILE A 63 -5.63 3.56 2.50
N ARG A 64 -6.12 4.75 2.87
CA ARG A 64 -5.86 5.35 4.18
C ARG A 64 -6.29 4.43 5.33
N VAL A 65 -7.51 3.92 5.28
CA VAL A 65 -8.03 3.00 6.31
C VAL A 65 -7.15 1.73 6.43
N ARG A 66 -6.72 1.15 5.30
CA ARG A 66 -5.89 -0.05 5.32
C ARG A 66 -4.48 0.21 5.87
N LEU A 67 -3.89 1.36 5.56
CA LEU A 67 -2.59 1.76 6.12
C LEU A 67 -2.69 2.04 7.63
N ASP A 68 -3.77 2.69 8.08
CA ASP A 68 -4.01 2.92 9.49
C ASP A 68 -4.18 1.58 10.24
N MET A 69 -4.93 0.64 9.68
CA MET A 69 -5.06 -0.72 10.23
C MET A 69 -3.71 -1.44 10.33
N ALA A 70 -2.88 -1.38 9.27
CA ALA A 70 -1.56 -1.99 9.29
C ALA A 70 -0.66 -1.38 10.38
N ALA A 71 -0.67 -0.05 10.52
CA ALA A 71 0.07 0.65 11.55
C ALA A 71 -0.43 0.35 12.98
N MET A 72 -1.72 0.05 13.15
CA MET A 72 -2.26 -0.39 14.45
C MET A 72 -1.77 -1.80 14.80
N LEU A 73 -1.76 -2.73 13.85
CA LEU A 73 -1.30 -4.10 14.06
C LEU A 73 0.19 -4.18 14.44
N GLU A 74 1.05 -3.32 13.86
CA GLU A 74 2.47 -3.25 14.25
C GLU A 74 2.67 -2.77 15.70
N ARG A 75 1.80 -1.89 16.21
CA ARG A 75 1.92 -1.37 17.59
C ARG A 75 1.60 -2.43 18.64
N ASP A 76 0.70 -3.35 18.32
CA ASP A 76 0.29 -4.44 19.22
C ASP A 76 1.27 -5.64 19.15
N HIS A 77 2.12 -5.69 18.12
CA HIS A 77 3.17 -6.70 17.94
C HIS A 77 4.50 -6.05 17.51
N PRO A 78 5.19 -5.31 18.39
CA PRO A 78 6.53 -4.83 18.09
C PRO A 78 7.47 -6.04 17.90
N LEU A 79 8.18 -6.05 16.76
CA LEU A 79 9.23 -7.02 16.44
C LEU A 79 10.32 -7.10 17.54
#